data_AF-A0A8T6EMN1-F1
#
_entry.id   AF-A0A8T6EMN1-F1
#
_cell.length_a   1.000
_cell.length_b   1.000
_cell.length_c   1.000
_cell.angle_alpha   90.00
_cell.angle_beta   90.00
_cell.angle_gamma   90.00
#
_symmetry.space_group_name_H-M   'P 1'
#
loop_
_entity.id
_entity.type
_entity.pdbx_description
1 polymer ?
#
loop_
_entity_poly.entity_id
_entity_poly.type
_entity_poly.pdbx_seq_one_letter_code
_entity_poly.pdbx_strand_id
1 'polypeptide(L)'
;NDAETKRFFDNRYGTGQSTLDGIIRATNVLLAGKTVVICGYGWCGRGIAMRAQGHGAHVIVTEVQPTRALEAMLDGYRVMPIAEAAREGDIFVTATGDINVIDSPAFAAMKSGAILANSGHFDAEINLDALEAMTEARRELRPLVEEWTLSDGRKLVVLAEGRLVNLGAAEGHPASVMDMSFANQALCLEYLARQHASLEAGVYDVPREIDEEVARLKLAAMGVTIDELTEEQERYLHSWELGTA
;
A
#
# COMPACT_ATOMS: atom_id res chain seq x y z
N ASN A 1 4.87 -0.74 13.99
CA ASN A 1 4.35 -0.89 12.61
C ASN A 1 3.29 -1.98 12.54
N ASP A 2 3.42 -3.02 13.37
CA ASP A 2 2.57 -4.22 13.33
C ASP A 2 1.28 -4.13 14.14
N ALA A 3 1.07 -3.05 14.90
CA ALA A 3 -0.23 -2.72 15.50
C ALA A 3 -1.34 -2.73 14.44
N GLU A 4 -2.48 -3.30 14.78
CA GLU A 4 -3.67 -3.41 13.94
C GLU A 4 -4.18 -2.03 13.54
N THR A 5 -4.32 -1.10 14.50
CA THR A 5 -4.77 0.26 14.21
C THR A 5 -3.80 1.04 13.32
N LYS A 6 -2.54 0.61 13.23
CA LYS A 6 -1.59 1.10 12.21
C LYS A 6 -1.82 0.37 10.89
N ARG A 7 -1.53 -0.92 10.80
CA ARG A 7 -1.46 -1.63 9.52
C ARG A 7 -2.81 -1.79 8.81
N PHE A 8 -3.92 -1.88 9.54
CA PHE A 8 -5.25 -2.00 8.93
C PHE A 8 -5.78 -0.66 8.41
N PHE A 9 -5.27 0.48 8.90
CA PHE A 9 -5.81 1.80 8.57
C PHE A 9 -4.83 2.67 7.80
N ASP A 10 -3.62 2.89 8.33
CA ASP A 10 -2.54 3.64 7.68
C ASP A 10 -2.19 2.99 6.33
N ASN A 11 -1.76 1.73 6.36
CA ASN A 11 -1.30 1.07 5.15
C ASN A 11 -2.45 0.82 4.16
N ARG A 12 -3.66 0.48 4.64
CA ARG A 12 -4.79 0.16 3.73
C ARG A 12 -5.52 1.40 3.22
N TYR A 13 -5.93 2.29 4.11
CA TYR A 13 -6.75 3.45 3.76
C TYR A 13 -5.90 4.67 3.41
N GLY A 14 -4.89 4.97 4.22
CA GLY A 14 -3.97 6.08 3.99
C GLY A 14 -3.21 5.93 2.68
N THR A 15 -2.45 4.84 2.52
CA THR A 15 -1.67 4.60 1.30
C THR A 15 -2.58 4.44 0.09
N GLY A 16 -3.65 3.63 0.21
CA GLY A 16 -4.58 3.40 -0.91
C GLY A 16 -5.16 4.69 -1.50
N GLN A 17 -5.53 5.66 -0.66
CA GLN A 17 -6.04 6.96 -1.12
C GLN A 17 -4.93 7.85 -1.69
N SER A 18 -3.85 8.03 -0.92
CA SER A 18 -2.80 9.01 -1.26
C SER A 18 -1.97 8.60 -2.49
N THR A 19 -1.83 7.31 -2.75
CA THR A 19 -1.15 6.79 -3.96
C THR A 19 -1.90 7.15 -5.23
N LEU A 20 -3.23 7.00 -5.27
CA LEU A 20 -4.01 7.44 -6.42
C LEU A 20 -4.06 8.96 -6.54
N ASP A 21 -4.15 9.69 -5.42
CA ASP A 21 -4.06 11.16 -5.43
C ASP A 21 -2.74 11.62 -6.09
N GLY A 22 -1.61 11.02 -5.69
CA GLY A 22 -0.30 11.32 -6.30
C GLY A 22 -0.24 11.05 -7.79
N ILE A 23 -0.76 9.90 -8.23
CA ILE A 23 -0.83 9.56 -9.67
C ILE A 23 -1.71 10.57 -10.42
N ILE A 24 -2.89 10.91 -9.89
CA ILE A 24 -3.84 11.83 -10.53
C ILE A 24 -3.25 13.25 -10.59
N ARG A 25 -2.65 13.77 -9.52
CA ARG A 25 -2.03 15.10 -9.51
C ARG A 25 -0.87 15.21 -10.49
N ALA A 26 -0.01 14.19 -10.52
CA ALA A 26 1.14 14.14 -11.41
C ALA A 26 0.72 14.12 -12.89
N THR A 27 -0.28 13.30 -13.22
CA THR A 27 -0.55 12.91 -14.62
C THR A 27 -1.85 13.45 -15.21
N ASN A 28 -2.82 13.84 -14.37
CA ASN A 28 -4.20 14.13 -14.75
C ASN A 28 -4.84 13.00 -15.59
N VAL A 29 -4.42 11.75 -15.35
CA VAL A 29 -4.85 10.60 -16.14
C VAL A 29 -6.28 10.17 -15.78
N LEU A 30 -7.08 9.79 -16.78
CA LEU A 30 -8.34 9.09 -16.56
C LEU A 30 -8.07 7.64 -16.17
N LEU A 31 -8.46 7.23 -14.96
CA LEU A 31 -8.31 5.86 -14.47
C LEU A 31 -9.38 4.91 -15.04
N ALA A 32 -10.58 5.41 -15.33
CA ALA A 32 -11.68 4.59 -15.82
C ALA A 32 -11.32 3.90 -17.15
N GLY A 33 -11.50 2.59 -17.21
CA GLY A 33 -11.17 1.75 -18.38
C GLY A 33 -9.68 1.47 -18.58
N LYS A 34 -8.79 2.00 -17.73
CA LYS A 34 -7.36 1.66 -17.76
C LYS A 34 -7.09 0.38 -16.99
N THR A 35 -6.05 -0.35 -17.41
CA THR A 35 -5.52 -1.48 -16.66
C THR A 35 -4.49 -0.98 -15.65
N VAL A 36 -4.80 -1.10 -14.35
CA VAL A 36 -3.89 -0.77 -13.26
C VAL A 36 -3.32 -2.06 -12.68
N VAL A 37 -2.01 -2.23 -12.79
CA VAL A 37 -1.26 -3.39 -12.28
C VAL A 37 -0.71 -3.03 -10.90
N ILE A 38 -1.10 -3.79 -9.89
CA ILE A 38 -0.64 -3.64 -8.50
C ILE A 38 0.33 -4.78 -8.19
N CYS A 39 1.58 -4.46 -7.91
CA CYS A 39 2.58 -5.44 -7.52
C CYS A 39 2.63 -5.56 -6.00
N GLY A 40 2.18 -6.71 -5.48
CA GLY A 40 2.03 -7.00 -4.05
C GLY A 40 0.60 -6.78 -3.55
N TYR A 41 0.07 -7.75 -2.80
CA TYR A 41 -1.30 -7.72 -2.26
C TYR A 41 -1.33 -7.80 -0.72
N GLY A 42 -0.37 -7.10 -0.10
CA GLY A 42 -0.39 -6.77 1.33
C GLY A 42 -1.38 -5.64 1.65
N TRP A 43 -1.28 -5.04 2.84
CA TRP A 43 -2.22 -3.98 3.27
C TRP A 43 -2.24 -2.76 2.34
N CYS A 44 -1.08 -2.29 1.88
CA CYS A 44 -0.98 -1.22 0.89
C CYS A 44 -1.61 -1.61 -0.45
N GLY A 45 -1.24 -2.77 -0.99
CA GLY A 45 -1.76 -3.29 -2.25
C GLY A 45 -3.29 -3.44 -2.26
N ARG A 46 -3.88 -4.01 -1.20
CA ARG A 46 -5.35 -4.08 -0.99
C ARG A 46 -5.99 -2.71 -1.03
N GLY A 47 -5.37 -1.75 -0.35
CA GLY A 47 -5.79 -0.35 -0.34
C GLY A 47 -5.86 0.24 -1.75
N ILE A 48 -4.76 0.15 -2.48
CA ILE A 48 -4.61 0.73 -3.82
C ILE A 48 -5.56 0.06 -4.81
N ALA A 49 -5.60 -1.29 -4.83
CA ALA A 49 -6.47 -2.07 -5.71
C ALA A 49 -7.95 -1.68 -5.56
N MET A 50 -8.42 -1.60 -4.31
CA MET A 50 -9.81 -1.22 -3.99
C MET A 50 -10.16 0.18 -4.52
N ARG A 51 -9.25 1.16 -4.38
CA ARG A 51 -9.51 2.52 -4.89
C ARG A 51 -9.41 2.57 -6.41
N ALA A 52 -8.50 1.83 -7.03
CA ALA A 52 -8.35 1.81 -8.49
C ALA A 52 -9.61 1.25 -9.14
N GLN A 53 -10.11 0.12 -8.62
CA GLN A 53 -11.40 -0.44 -9.04
C GLN A 53 -12.56 0.52 -8.80
N GLY A 54 -12.58 1.21 -7.64
CA GLY A 54 -13.58 2.24 -7.33
C GLY A 54 -13.58 3.42 -8.32
N HIS A 55 -12.47 3.69 -9.00
CA HIS A 55 -12.36 4.69 -10.08
C HIS A 55 -12.66 4.10 -11.47
N GLY A 56 -13.15 2.86 -11.56
CA GLY A 56 -13.50 2.19 -12.80
C GLY A 56 -12.32 1.59 -13.56
N ALA A 57 -11.16 1.42 -12.93
CA ALA A 57 -10.02 0.74 -13.55
C ALA A 57 -10.20 -0.78 -13.55
N HIS A 58 -9.57 -1.45 -14.52
CA HIS A 58 -9.38 -2.89 -14.52
C HIS A 58 -8.12 -3.22 -13.71
N VAL A 59 -8.26 -3.95 -12.61
CA VAL A 59 -7.14 -4.22 -11.72
C VAL A 59 -6.55 -5.60 -12.00
N ILE A 60 -5.22 -5.63 -12.18
CA ILE A 60 -4.40 -6.84 -12.19
C ILE A 60 -3.50 -6.80 -10.96
N VAL A 61 -3.36 -7.92 -10.26
CA VAL A 61 -2.46 -8.10 -9.12
C VAL A 61 -1.34 -9.06 -9.50
N THR A 62 -0.12 -8.75 -9.05
CA THR A 62 1.01 -9.68 -9.06
C THR A 62 1.38 -10.03 -7.62
N GLU A 63 1.53 -11.32 -7.32
CA GLU A 63 1.87 -11.80 -5.96
C GLU A 63 2.69 -13.08 -6.02
N VAL A 64 3.57 -13.24 -5.03
CA VAL A 64 4.37 -14.42 -4.75
C VAL A 64 3.77 -15.27 -3.62
N GLN A 65 2.95 -14.68 -2.74
CA GLN A 65 2.30 -15.38 -1.64
C GLN A 65 0.97 -15.99 -2.06
N PRO A 66 0.82 -17.34 -2.03
CA PRO A 66 -0.39 -18.01 -2.52
C PRO A 66 -1.68 -17.55 -1.84
N THR A 67 -1.65 -17.33 -0.52
CA THR A 67 -2.85 -16.89 0.24
C THR A 67 -3.31 -15.51 -0.20
N ARG A 68 -2.37 -14.58 -0.41
CA ARG A 68 -2.70 -13.21 -0.85
C ARG A 68 -3.12 -13.17 -2.31
N ALA A 69 -2.52 -13.99 -3.16
CA ALA A 69 -2.95 -14.18 -4.54
C ALA A 69 -4.38 -14.75 -4.61
N LEU A 70 -4.70 -15.75 -3.79
CA LEU A 70 -6.04 -16.32 -3.70
C LEU A 70 -7.05 -15.27 -3.22
N GLU A 71 -6.72 -14.49 -2.20
CA GLU A 71 -7.55 -13.39 -1.71
C GLU A 71 -7.81 -12.34 -2.80
N ALA A 72 -6.77 -11.89 -3.52
CA ALA A 72 -6.93 -10.95 -4.63
C ALA A 72 -7.88 -11.47 -5.71
N MET A 73 -7.79 -12.76 -6.03
CA MET A 73 -8.69 -13.41 -6.99
C MET A 73 -10.13 -13.44 -6.47
N LEU A 74 -10.34 -13.73 -5.19
CA LEU A 74 -11.67 -13.77 -4.56
C LEU A 74 -12.27 -12.36 -4.37
N ASP A 75 -11.45 -11.33 -4.23
CA ASP A 75 -11.84 -9.92 -4.25
C ASP A 75 -12.23 -9.43 -5.67
N GLY A 76 -12.08 -10.27 -6.69
CA GLY A 76 -12.50 -10.02 -8.07
C GLY A 76 -11.43 -9.44 -8.99
N TYR A 77 -10.15 -9.49 -8.59
CA TYR A 77 -9.03 -9.03 -9.41
C TYR A 77 -8.45 -10.17 -10.25
N ARG A 78 -7.89 -9.82 -11.42
CA ARG A 78 -7.07 -10.78 -12.17
C ARG A 78 -5.72 -10.92 -11.49
N VAL A 79 -5.21 -12.14 -11.37
CA VAL A 79 -3.89 -12.41 -10.77
C VAL A 79 -3.01 -13.10 -11.81
N MET A 80 -1.83 -12.54 -12.09
CA MET A 80 -0.89 -13.13 -13.04
C MET A 80 0.55 -12.66 -12.76
N PRO A 81 1.57 -13.34 -13.31
CA PRO A 81 2.96 -12.90 -13.23
C PRO A 81 3.19 -11.52 -13.87
N ILE A 82 4.17 -10.76 -13.37
CA ILE A 82 4.50 -9.43 -13.91
C ILE A 82 4.89 -9.46 -15.40
N ALA A 83 5.51 -10.54 -15.86
CA ALA A 83 5.87 -10.73 -17.27
C ALA A 83 4.65 -10.78 -18.21
N GLU A 84 3.48 -11.19 -17.70
CA GLU A 84 2.22 -11.19 -18.43
C GLU A 84 1.50 -9.85 -18.25
N ALA A 85 1.39 -9.37 -17.01
CA ALA A 85 0.72 -8.11 -16.67
C ALA A 85 1.36 -6.89 -17.37
N ALA A 86 2.68 -6.90 -17.58
CA ALA A 86 3.43 -5.85 -18.29
C ALA A 86 2.89 -5.57 -19.69
N ARG A 87 2.35 -6.59 -20.38
CA ARG A 87 1.82 -6.46 -21.74
C ARG A 87 0.46 -5.74 -21.79
N GLU A 88 -0.26 -5.72 -20.66
CA GLU A 88 -1.64 -5.21 -20.58
C GLU A 88 -1.73 -3.87 -19.83
N GLY A 89 -0.88 -3.67 -18.82
CA GLY A 89 -0.95 -2.54 -17.89
C GLY A 89 -0.75 -1.16 -18.54
N ASP A 90 -1.59 -0.21 -18.15
CA ASP A 90 -1.42 1.23 -18.39
C ASP A 90 -0.63 1.91 -17.26
N ILE A 91 -0.89 1.49 -16.03
CA ILE A 91 -0.34 2.08 -14.81
C ILE A 91 0.13 0.93 -13.93
N PHE A 92 1.36 1.02 -13.44
CA PHE A 92 1.99 0.03 -12.58
C PHE A 92 2.30 0.68 -11.24
N VAL A 93 1.86 0.04 -10.16
CA VAL A 93 2.08 0.51 -8.80
C VAL A 93 2.73 -0.59 -7.99
N THR A 94 3.96 -0.37 -7.53
CA THR A 94 4.67 -1.32 -6.66
C THR A 94 4.38 -1.02 -5.19
N ALA A 95 4.09 -2.06 -4.41
CA ALA A 95 3.79 -1.98 -2.99
C ALA A 95 4.20 -3.26 -2.24
N THR A 96 5.36 -3.82 -2.57
CA THR A 96 5.81 -5.15 -2.08
C THR A 96 6.68 -5.06 -0.82
N GLY A 97 7.45 -3.99 -0.67
CA GLY A 97 8.54 -3.89 0.29
C GLY A 97 9.86 -4.53 -0.18
N ASP A 98 9.96 -4.93 -1.45
CA ASP A 98 11.08 -5.71 -2.01
C ASP A 98 11.81 -4.95 -3.14
N ILE A 99 12.95 -5.46 -3.61
CA ILE A 99 13.77 -4.83 -4.64
C ILE A 99 13.43 -5.36 -6.04
N ASN A 100 13.61 -4.53 -7.07
CA ASN A 100 13.56 -4.93 -8.48
C ASN A 100 12.29 -5.71 -8.88
N VAL A 101 11.16 -5.34 -8.29
CA VAL A 101 9.83 -5.93 -8.57
C VAL A 101 9.47 -5.73 -10.05
N ILE A 102 9.81 -4.56 -10.59
CA ILE A 102 9.75 -4.27 -12.02
C ILE A 102 11.19 -4.09 -12.52
N ASP A 103 11.61 -4.99 -13.39
CA ASP A 103 12.95 -5.05 -13.96
C ASP A 103 12.89 -5.18 -15.50
N SER A 104 14.06 -5.20 -16.14
CA SER A 104 14.28 -5.23 -17.59
C SER A 104 13.27 -6.07 -18.39
N PRO A 105 12.92 -7.32 -18.02
CA PRO A 105 11.96 -8.11 -18.78
C PRO A 105 10.55 -7.51 -18.80
N ALA A 106 10.13 -6.87 -17.70
CA ALA A 106 8.85 -6.20 -17.61
C ALA A 106 8.87 -4.90 -18.43
N PHE A 107 9.92 -4.06 -18.31
CA PHE A 107 10.06 -2.85 -19.13
C PHE A 107 10.03 -3.16 -20.61
N ALA A 108 10.73 -4.21 -21.04
CA ALA A 108 10.76 -4.66 -22.43
C ALA A 108 9.39 -5.12 -22.95
N ALA A 109 8.46 -5.52 -22.08
CA ALA A 109 7.11 -5.96 -22.45
C ALA A 109 6.05 -4.85 -22.37
N MET A 110 6.36 -3.71 -21.72
CA MET A 110 5.41 -2.62 -21.52
C MET A 110 5.04 -1.88 -22.79
N LYS A 111 3.79 -1.41 -22.86
CA LYS A 111 3.34 -0.53 -23.93
C LYS A 111 3.92 0.88 -23.77
N SER A 112 4.10 1.56 -24.89
CA SER A 112 4.48 2.98 -24.88
C SER A 112 3.41 3.81 -24.15
N GLY A 113 3.83 4.72 -23.30
CA GLY A 113 2.99 5.53 -22.42
C GLY A 113 2.64 4.86 -21.08
N ALA A 114 3.17 3.67 -20.77
CA ALA A 114 2.96 3.05 -19.45
C ALA A 114 3.53 3.92 -18.33
N ILE A 115 2.76 4.07 -17.25
CA ILE A 115 3.10 4.88 -16.08
C ILE A 115 3.58 3.96 -14.95
N LEU A 116 4.73 4.29 -14.37
CA LEU A 116 5.39 3.57 -13.29
C LEU A 116 5.35 4.43 -12.03
N ALA A 117 4.82 3.86 -10.94
CA ALA A 117 4.77 4.51 -9.64
C ALA A 117 5.14 3.52 -8.53
N ASN A 118 5.81 4.03 -7.50
CA ASN A 118 6.14 3.25 -6.32
C ASN A 118 5.39 3.78 -5.10
N SER A 119 4.85 2.87 -4.30
CA SER A 119 4.17 3.15 -3.05
C SER A 119 4.66 2.28 -1.89
N GLY A 120 5.75 1.53 -2.10
CA GLY A 120 6.35 0.64 -1.13
C GLY A 120 7.71 1.15 -0.62
N HIS A 121 8.78 0.36 -0.72
CA HIS A 121 10.04 0.68 -0.05
C HIS A 121 10.91 1.69 -0.82
N PHE A 122 10.96 2.93 -0.32
CA PHE A 122 11.81 4.03 -0.82
C PHE A 122 11.80 4.16 -2.34
N ASP A 123 12.87 3.80 -3.03
CA ASP A 123 13.07 3.81 -4.49
C ASP A 123 13.54 2.47 -5.07
N ALA A 124 13.53 1.38 -4.29
CA ALA A 124 14.18 0.13 -4.70
C ALA A 124 13.27 -0.84 -5.47
N GLU A 125 11.95 -0.64 -5.44
CA GLU A 125 11.02 -1.61 -6.05
C GLU A 125 11.01 -1.57 -7.59
N ILE A 126 11.35 -0.42 -8.17
CA ILE A 126 11.49 -0.24 -9.61
C ILE A 126 12.99 -0.18 -9.90
N ASN A 127 13.50 -1.09 -10.74
CA ASN A 127 14.92 -1.11 -11.08
C ASN A 127 15.26 0.03 -12.06
N LEU A 128 15.48 1.24 -11.53
CA LEU A 128 15.77 2.43 -12.34
C LEU A 128 17.12 2.34 -13.04
N ASP A 129 18.11 1.65 -12.46
CA ASP A 129 19.42 1.44 -13.10
C ASP A 129 19.27 0.59 -14.37
N ALA A 130 18.45 -0.47 -14.31
CA ALA A 130 18.12 -1.27 -15.48
C ALA A 130 17.33 -0.47 -16.53
N LEU A 131 16.39 0.36 -16.08
CA LEU A 131 15.62 1.23 -16.97
C LEU A 131 16.53 2.26 -17.67
N GLU A 132 17.50 2.85 -16.96
CA GLU A 132 18.48 3.79 -17.50
C GLU A 132 19.33 3.13 -18.57
N ALA A 133 19.79 1.90 -18.33
CA ALA A 133 20.57 1.13 -19.30
C ALA A 133 19.79 0.81 -20.60
N MET A 134 18.46 0.87 -20.57
CA MET A 134 17.57 0.66 -21.73
C MET A 134 17.12 1.97 -22.39
N THR A 135 17.49 3.13 -21.82
CA THR A 135 16.96 4.45 -22.18
C THR A 135 17.97 5.25 -23.01
N GLU A 136 17.50 5.83 -24.12
CA GLU A 136 18.30 6.70 -24.98
C GLU A 136 18.14 8.18 -24.64
N ALA A 137 16.99 8.57 -24.11
CA ALA A 137 16.71 9.95 -23.76
C ALA A 137 15.72 10.05 -22.59
N ARG A 138 15.98 10.99 -21.69
CA ARG A 138 15.07 11.37 -20.59
C ARG A 138 14.61 12.80 -20.77
N ARG A 139 13.35 13.06 -20.46
CA ARG A 139 12.82 14.43 -20.36
C ARG A 139 11.85 14.54 -19.20
N GLU A 140 11.97 15.63 -18.45
CA GLU A 140 10.95 16.01 -17.49
C GLU A 140 9.73 16.57 -18.25
N LEU A 141 8.57 15.94 -18.10
CA LEU A 141 7.32 16.41 -18.67
C LEU A 141 6.70 17.50 -17.80
N ARG A 142 6.78 17.30 -16.48
CA ARG A 142 6.28 18.15 -15.40
C ARG A 142 7.10 17.85 -14.15
N PRO A 143 7.07 18.70 -13.11
CA PRO A 143 7.68 18.37 -11.83
C PRO A 143 7.31 16.96 -11.39
N LEU A 144 8.31 16.13 -11.12
CA LEU A 144 8.18 14.74 -10.67
C LEU A 144 7.58 13.76 -11.68
N VAL A 145 7.52 14.13 -12.97
CA VAL A 145 7.05 13.26 -14.06
C VAL A 145 8.09 13.23 -15.16
N GLU A 146 8.78 12.11 -15.28
CA GLU A 146 9.83 11.92 -16.28
C GLU A 146 9.40 10.91 -17.34
N GLU A 147 9.64 11.25 -18.60
CA GLU A 147 9.52 10.32 -19.72
C GLU A 147 10.90 9.75 -20.06
N TRP A 148 10.98 8.43 -20.13
CA TRP A 148 12.15 7.64 -20.46
C TRP A 148 11.91 7.00 -21.82
N THR A 149 12.64 7.45 -22.84
CA THR A 149 12.54 6.93 -24.21
C THR A 149 13.50 5.76 -24.36
N LEU A 150 12.97 4.56 -24.53
CA LEU A 150 13.73 3.33 -24.72
C LEU A 150 14.38 3.28 -26.11
N SER A 151 15.37 2.42 -26.29
CA SER A 151 16.09 2.25 -27.58
C SER A 151 15.24 1.82 -28.78
N ASP A 152 14.02 1.32 -28.54
CA ASP A 152 13.06 1.01 -29.61
C ASP A 152 12.02 2.12 -29.86
N GLY A 153 12.20 3.28 -29.22
CA GLY A 153 11.34 4.44 -29.36
C GLY A 153 10.08 4.43 -28.48
N ARG A 154 9.80 3.35 -27.74
CA ARG A 154 8.73 3.37 -26.73
C ARG A 154 9.10 4.30 -25.59
N LYS A 155 8.07 4.84 -24.94
CA LYS A 155 8.21 5.81 -23.85
C LYS A 155 7.62 5.22 -22.59
N LEU A 156 8.35 5.21 -21.50
CA LEU A 156 7.83 4.88 -20.17
C LEU A 156 7.80 6.16 -19.33
N VAL A 157 6.81 6.30 -18.47
CA VAL A 157 6.67 7.48 -17.60
C VAL A 157 6.94 7.05 -16.16
N VAL A 158 7.94 7.65 -15.53
CA VAL A 158 8.29 7.39 -14.12
C VAL A 158 7.81 8.56 -13.28
N LEU A 159 7.06 8.25 -12.22
CA LEU A 159 6.59 9.25 -11.26
C LEU A 159 7.53 9.34 -10.06
N ALA A 160 7.73 10.56 -9.56
CA ALA A 160 8.47 10.86 -8.34
C ALA A 160 9.87 10.21 -8.27
N GLU A 161 10.56 10.11 -9.40
CA GLU A 161 11.90 9.48 -9.49
C GLU A 161 11.91 8.03 -8.94
N GLY A 162 10.80 7.29 -9.05
CA GLY A 162 10.63 5.95 -8.49
C GLY A 162 10.50 5.90 -6.96
N ARG A 163 10.50 7.05 -6.29
CA ARG A 163 10.22 7.16 -4.85
C ARG A 163 8.72 7.05 -4.57
N LEU A 164 8.38 7.12 -3.29
CA LEU A 164 7.01 7.13 -2.77
C LEU A 164 6.13 8.20 -3.46
N VAL A 165 5.30 7.77 -4.41
CA VAL A 165 4.46 8.64 -5.24
C VAL A 165 3.46 9.44 -4.42
N ASN A 166 2.96 8.85 -3.33
CA ASN A 166 2.00 9.48 -2.44
C ASN A 166 2.60 10.62 -1.61
N LEU A 167 3.91 10.59 -1.35
CA LEU A 167 4.63 11.66 -0.65
C LEU A 167 5.28 12.66 -1.62
N GLY A 168 5.79 12.17 -2.75
CA GLY A 168 6.43 13.01 -3.75
C GLY A 168 5.41 13.86 -4.52
N ALA A 169 4.37 13.21 -5.05
CA ALA A 169 3.40 13.85 -5.94
C ALA A 169 2.06 14.21 -5.27
N ALA A 170 1.94 14.00 -3.95
CA ALA A 170 0.77 14.31 -3.15
C ALA A 170 1.17 14.68 -1.70
N GLU A 171 0.19 14.83 -0.82
CA GLU A 171 0.39 15.27 0.58
C GLU A 171 0.55 14.10 1.57
N GLY A 172 0.79 12.89 1.08
CA GLY A 172 0.82 11.68 1.90
C GLY A 172 -0.52 11.33 2.53
N HIS A 173 -0.48 10.69 3.69
CA HIS A 173 -1.68 10.21 4.37
C HIS A 173 -2.47 11.38 4.97
N PRO A 174 -3.81 11.36 4.89
CA PRO A 174 -4.65 12.32 5.59
C PRO A 174 -4.41 12.29 7.11
N ALA A 175 -4.52 13.45 7.76
CA ALA A 175 -4.37 13.58 9.21
C ALA A 175 -5.32 12.64 9.99
N SER A 176 -6.51 12.39 9.46
CA SER A 176 -7.52 11.48 10.03
C SER A 176 -7.14 10.00 10.02
N VAL A 177 -6.05 9.63 9.33
CA VAL A 177 -5.47 8.29 9.37
C VAL A 177 -4.20 8.30 10.23
N MET A 178 -3.43 9.39 10.15
CA MET A 178 -2.20 9.55 10.92
C MET A 178 -2.42 9.71 12.43
N ASP A 179 -3.60 10.17 12.86
CA ASP A 179 -3.94 10.31 14.27
C ASP A 179 -3.82 8.97 15.04
N MET A 180 -4.25 7.85 14.45
CA MET A 180 -4.09 6.52 15.04
C MET A 180 -2.61 6.10 15.11
N SER A 181 -1.83 6.36 14.06
CA SER A 181 -0.39 6.06 14.05
C SER A 181 0.36 6.86 15.13
N PHE A 182 0.03 8.14 15.30
CA PHE A 182 0.63 8.99 16.34
C PHE A 182 0.11 8.67 17.75
N ALA A 183 -1.17 8.30 17.90
CA ALA A 183 -1.70 7.83 19.18
C ALA A 183 -1.00 6.56 19.65
N ASN A 184 -0.78 5.60 18.74
CA ASN A 184 0.05 4.42 19.04
C ASN A 184 1.44 4.80 19.53
N GLN A 185 2.13 5.69 18.81
CA GLN A 185 3.47 6.14 19.21
C GLN A 185 3.46 6.81 20.58
N ALA A 186 2.49 7.68 20.85
CA ALA A 186 2.38 8.37 22.14
C ALA A 186 2.13 7.39 23.30
N LEU A 187 1.20 6.46 23.15
CA LEU A 187 0.88 5.48 24.20
C LEU A 187 2.00 4.45 24.39
N CYS A 188 2.68 4.04 23.31
CA CYS A 188 3.87 3.20 23.41
C CYS A 188 5.02 3.92 24.14
N LEU A 189 5.23 5.21 23.89
CA LEU A 189 6.24 5.99 24.61
C LEU A 189 5.89 6.12 26.10
N GLU A 190 4.61 6.32 26.43
CA GLU A 190 4.16 6.28 27.82
C GLU A 190 4.40 4.91 28.47
N TYR A 191 4.05 3.82 27.77
CA TYR A 191 4.28 2.45 28.24
C TYR A 191 5.76 2.20 28.50
N LEU A 192 6.63 2.56 27.56
CA LEU A 192 8.08 2.45 27.73
C LEU A 192 8.56 3.26 28.93
N ALA A 193 8.12 4.52 29.08
CA ALA A 193 8.52 5.35 30.21
C ALA A 193 8.14 4.71 31.57
N ARG A 194 6.97 4.08 31.65
CA ARG A 194 6.48 3.42 32.87
C ARG A 194 7.10 2.05 33.13
N GLN A 195 7.33 1.26 32.08
CA GLN A 195 7.73 -0.14 32.17
C GLN A 195 9.20 -0.38 31.81
N HIS A 196 10.00 0.67 31.55
CA HIS A 196 11.39 0.52 31.11
C HIS A 196 12.24 -0.39 32.02
N ALA A 197 11.98 -0.39 33.34
CA ALA A 197 12.74 -1.19 34.29
C ALA A 197 12.52 -2.71 34.14
N SER A 198 11.40 -3.13 33.55
CA SER A 198 11.07 -4.54 33.28
C SER A 198 11.33 -4.97 31.84
N LEU A 199 11.82 -4.06 30.99
CA LEU A 199 12.08 -4.34 29.57
C LEU A 199 13.58 -4.49 29.34
N GLU A 200 13.94 -5.56 28.61
CA GLU A 200 15.30 -5.77 28.13
C GLU A 200 15.48 -5.08 26.77
N ALA A 201 16.72 -5.01 26.29
CA ALA A 201 16.97 -4.50 24.95
C ALA A 201 16.38 -5.46 23.90
N GLY A 202 15.41 -4.98 23.11
CA GLY A 202 14.74 -5.82 22.12
C GLY A 202 13.69 -5.06 21.31
N VAL A 203 13.07 -5.78 20.38
CA VAL A 203 11.91 -5.33 19.62
C VAL A 203 10.67 -5.98 20.22
N TYR A 204 9.71 -5.15 20.63
CA TYR A 204 8.47 -5.59 21.25
C TYR A 204 7.30 -5.24 20.34
N ASP A 205 6.32 -6.14 20.30
CA ASP A 205 5.01 -5.82 19.75
C ASP A 205 4.32 -4.77 20.63
N VAL A 206 3.41 -4.01 20.01
CA VAL A 206 2.55 -3.08 20.75
C VAL A 206 1.63 -3.91 21.66
N PRO A 207 1.57 -3.65 22.98
CA PRO A 207 0.60 -4.28 23.86
C PRO A 207 -0.82 -4.17 23.31
N ARG A 208 -1.59 -5.26 23.35
CA ARG A 208 -2.93 -5.31 22.75
C ARG A 208 -3.85 -4.24 23.32
N GLU A 209 -3.74 -3.98 24.62
CA GLU A 209 -4.54 -2.99 25.33
C GLU A 209 -4.29 -1.56 24.80
N ILE A 210 -3.07 -1.27 24.35
CA ILE A 210 -2.75 0.03 23.73
C ILE A 210 -3.41 0.14 22.37
N ASP A 211 -3.33 -0.92 21.55
CA ASP A 211 -3.91 -0.93 20.21
C ASP A 211 -5.46 -0.82 20.26
N GLU A 212 -6.09 -1.54 21.19
CA GLU A 212 -7.52 -1.46 21.48
C GLU A 212 -7.92 -0.07 22.00
N GLU A 213 -7.11 0.54 22.86
CA GLU A 213 -7.36 1.90 23.38
C GLU A 213 -7.28 2.95 22.26
N VAL A 214 -6.34 2.83 21.32
CA VAL A 214 -6.28 3.70 20.13
C VAL A 214 -7.56 3.59 19.32
N ALA A 215 -8.05 2.37 19.07
CA ALA A 215 -9.31 2.15 18.34
C ALA A 215 -10.50 2.77 19.09
N ARG A 216 -10.59 2.57 20.40
CA ARG A 216 -11.65 3.13 21.26
C ARG A 216 -11.65 4.67 21.23
N LEU A 217 -10.47 5.28 21.39
CA LEU A 217 -10.31 6.74 21.32
C LEU A 217 -10.70 7.29 19.94
N LYS A 218 -10.33 6.59 18.86
CA LYS A 218 -10.70 6.96 17.50
C LYS A 218 -12.22 6.93 17.29
N LEU A 219 -12.89 5.86 17.72
CA LEU A 219 -14.35 5.74 17.64
C LEU A 219 -15.05 6.86 18.44
N ALA A 220 -14.58 7.12 19.66
CA ALA A 220 -15.10 8.21 20.49
C ALA A 220 -14.93 9.59 19.81
N ALA A 221 -13.77 9.85 19.20
CA ALA A 221 -13.52 11.09 18.44
C ALA A 221 -14.42 11.21 17.20
N MET A 222 -14.85 10.08 16.62
CA MET A 222 -15.83 10.02 15.52
C MET A 222 -17.28 10.08 16.01
N GLY A 223 -17.52 10.16 17.32
CA GLY A 223 -18.87 10.13 17.91
C GLY A 223 -19.56 8.77 17.81
N VAL A 224 -18.78 7.69 17.68
CA VAL A 224 -19.28 6.31 17.56
C VAL A 224 -19.17 5.61 18.90
N THR A 225 -20.28 5.01 19.34
CA THR A 225 -20.33 4.05 20.45
C THR A 225 -20.52 2.64 19.90
N ILE A 226 -19.98 1.64 20.60
CA ILE A 226 -20.10 0.23 20.23
C ILE A 226 -20.70 -0.56 21.40
N ASP A 227 -21.19 -1.76 21.11
CA ASP A 227 -21.72 -2.67 22.11
C ASP A 227 -20.61 -3.18 23.04
N GLU A 228 -20.98 -3.49 24.29
CA GLU A 228 -20.16 -4.21 25.25
C GLU A 228 -20.72 -5.62 25.44
N LEU A 229 -19.84 -6.61 25.59
CA LEU A 229 -20.28 -7.97 25.86
C LEU A 229 -20.95 -8.02 27.24
N THR A 230 -22.05 -8.78 27.34
CA THR A 230 -22.60 -9.15 28.64
C THR A 230 -21.71 -10.20 29.31
N GLU A 231 -21.77 -10.30 30.64
CA GLU A 231 -21.06 -11.35 31.38
C GLU A 231 -21.40 -12.78 30.91
N GLU A 232 -22.60 -12.98 30.35
CA GLU A 232 -23.00 -14.25 29.74
C GLU A 232 -22.27 -14.49 28.41
N GLN A 233 -22.16 -13.47 27.56
CA GLN A 233 -21.45 -13.55 26.28
C GLN A 233 -19.94 -13.76 26.47
N GLU A 234 -19.31 -13.06 27.43
CA GLU A 234 -17.90 -13.28 27.76
C GLU A 234 -17.65 -14.71 28.23
N ARG A 235 -18.47 -15.22 29.15
CA ARG A 235 -18.36 -16.61 29.63
C ARG A 235 -18.55 -17.62 28.51
N TYR A 236 -19.46 -17.35 27.56
CA TYR A 236 -19.68 -18.22 26.42
C TYR A 236 -18.44 -18.28 25.51
N LEU A 237 -17.84 -17.13 25.18
CA LEU A 237 -16.66 -17.05 24.30
C LEU A 237 -15.39 -17.64 24.93
N HIS A 238 -15.29 -17.67 26.26
CA HIS A 238 -14.14 -18.22 26.97
C HIS A 238 -14.35 -19.67 27.47
N SER A 239 -15.49 -20.29 27.19
CA SER A 239 -15.81 -21.63 27.65
C SER A 239 -15.72 -22.67 26.53
N TRP A 240 -14.78 -23.61 26.68
CA TRP A 240 -14.64 -24.82 25.86
C TRP A 240 -15.82 -25.80 26.02
N GLU A 241 -16.66 -25.61 27.06
CA GLU A 241 -17.78 -26.48 27.38
C GLU A 241 -19.10 -26.04 26.71
N LEU A 242 -19.19 -24.77 26.29
CA LEU A 242 -20.42 -24.14 25.80
C LEU A 242 -20.38 -23.81 24.31
N GLY A 243 -19.19 -23.74 23.69
CA GLY A 243 -19.03 -23.43 22.27
C GLY A 243 -17.84 -24.16 21.62
N THR A 244 -17.86 -24.28 20.29
CA THR A 244 -16.82 -24.93 19.48
C THR A 244 -15.88 -23.96 18.76
N ALA A 245 -15.76 -22.71 19.23
CA ALA A 245 -14.94 -21.68 18.59
C ALA A 245 -13.68 -21.38 19.40
#